data_AF-A0A699UYY5-F1
#
_entry.id   AF-A0A699UYY5-F1
#
_cell.length_a   1.000
_cell.length_b   1.000
_cell.length_c   1.000
_cell.angle_alpha   90.00
_cell.angle_beta   90.00
_cell.angle_gamma   90.00
#
_symmetry.space_group_name_H-M   'P 1'
#
loop_
_entity.id
_entity.type
_entity.pdbx_description
1 polymer ?
#
loop_
_entity_poly.entity_id
_entity_poly.type
_entity_poly.pdbx_seq_one_letter_code
_entity_poly.pdbx_strand_id
1 'polypeptide(L)'
;NLDYLDPALQPLVDKVEAYLVAKEDLRKLTLAERNEAQHDAAVAEAAAAFEQRPPTGSFDQHHDELQQQHQDALDDLHRLEAEILHLLPTRDEWVKVNLGYGPSRVGAWRVPNAEGAKEEHYEIRVVL
;
A
#
# COMPACT_ATOMS: atom_id res chain seq x y z
N ASN A 1 9.50 18.09 -26.53
CA ASN A 1 8.26 17.50 -26.03
C ASN A 1 8.24 17.48 -24.51
N LEU A 2 7.47 18.39 -23.92
CA LEU A 2 7.20 18.48 -22.49
C LEU A 2 5.93 17.67 -22.16
N ASP A 3 5.83 16.45 -22.70
CA ASP A 3 4.61 15.64 -22.69
C ASP A 3 4.13 15.29 -21.27
N TYR A 4 4.99 15.44 -20.26
CA TYR A 4 4.68 15.25 -18.84
C TYR A 4 3.94 16.43 -18.19
N LEU A 5 3.76 17.54 -18.92
CA LEU A 5 2.93 18.69 -18.54
C LEU A 5 1.55 18.66 -19.21
N ASP A 6 1.21 17.58 -19.92
CA ASP A 6 -0.10 17.45 -20.54
C ASP A 6 -1.20 17.41 -19.46
N PRO A 7 -2.15 18.36 -19.45
CA PRO A 7 -3.25 18.37 -18.48
C PRO A 7 -4.13 17.11 -18.57
N ALA A 8 -4.13 16.39 -19.69
CA ALA A 8 -4.81 15.10 -19.80
C ALA A 8 -4.22 14.02 -18.89
N LEU A 9 -2.95 14.16 -18.47
CA LEU A 9 -2.30 13.26 -17.52
C LEU A 9 -2.57 13.63 -16.05
N GLN A 10 -3.23 14.75 -15.78
CA GLN A 10 -3.52 15.19 -14.41
C GLN A 10 -4.27 14.13 -13.59
N PRO A 11 -5.32 13.45 -14.11
CA PRO A 11 -5.99 12.38 -13.35
C PRO A 11 -5.05 11.22 -13.01
N LEU A 12 -4.12 10.88 -13.90
CA LEU A 12 -3.12 9.85 -13.64
C LEU A 12 -2.14 10.31 -12.55
N VAL A 13 -1.68 11.56 -12.60
CA VAL A 13 -0.83 12.17 -11.57
C VAL A 13 -1.49 12.10 -10.21
N ASP A 14 -2.73 12.58 -10.09
CA ASP A 14 -3.46 12.61 -8.82
C ASP A 14 -3.61 11.20 -8.21
N LYS A 15 -3.87 10.20 -9.06
CA LYS A 15 -4.00 8.79 -8.62
C LYS A 15 -2.67 8.17 -8.25
N VAL A 16 -1.59 8.48 -8.96
CA VAL A 16 -0.24 8.02 -8.60
C VAL A 16 0.21 8.63 -7.27
N GLU A 17 -0.06 9.91 -7.03
CA GLU A 17 0.22 10.56 -5.75
C GLU A 17 -0.57 9.88 -4.61
N ALA A 18 -1.87 9.67 -4.79
CA ALA A 18 -2.70 8.96 -3.81
C ALA A 18 -2.19 7.53 -3.55
N TYR A 19 -1.74 6.83 -4.60
CA TYR A 19 -1.14 5.50 -4.49
C TYR A 19 0.16 5.52 -3.67
N LEU A 20 1.04 6.49 -3.90
CA LEU A 20 2.28 6.60 -3.12
C LEU A 20 2.01 6.88 -1.64
N VAL A 21 1.05 7.75 -1.34
CA VAL A 21 0.60 8.02 0.04
C VAL A 21 0.03 6.75 0.68
N ALA A 22 -0.88 6.05 -0.01
CA ALA A 22 -1.47 4.81 0.50
C ALA A 22 -0.42 3.72 0.78
N LYS A 23 0.62 3.58 -0.07
CA LYS A 23 1.74 2.66 0.21
C LYS A 23 2.53 3.05 1.45
N GLU A 24 2.77 4.35 1.65
CA GLU A 24 3.48 4.84 2.81
C GLU A 24 2.68 4.59 4.09
N ASP A 25 1.37 4.84 4.05
CA ASP A 25 0.47 4.63 5.18
C ASP A 25 0.33 3.16 5.53
N LEU A 26 0.17 2.28 4.53
CA LEU A 26 0.20 0.82 4.74
C LEU A 26 1.52 0.39 5.37
N ARG A 27 2.66 0.92 4.90
CA ARG A 27 3.98 0.62 5.50
C ARG A 27 4.06 1.06 6.96
N LYS A 28 3.52 2.24 7.31
CA LYS A 28 3.47 2.73 8.70
C LYS A 28 2.59 1.82 9.56
N LEU A 29 1.45 1.39 9.03
CA LEU A 29 0.52 0.51 9.72
C LEU A 29 1.14 -0.88 9.98
N THR A 30 1.77 -1.50 8.97
CA THR A 30 2.51 -2.76 9.16
C THR A 30 3.62 -2.65 10.20
N LEU A 31 4.27 -1.48 10.32
CA LEU A 31 5.26 -1.24 11.36
C LEU A 31 4.61 -1.12 12.75
N ALA A 32 3.46 -0.47 12.85
CA ALA A 32 2.70 -0.35 14.10
C ALA A 32 2.24 -1.72 14.61
N GLU A 33 1.65 -2.56 13.75
CA GLU A 33 1.24 -3.93 14.07
C GLU A 33 2.40 -4.78 14.60
N ARG A 34 3.58 -4.68 13.96
CA ARG A 34 4.77 -5.40 14.40
C ARG A 34 5.27 -4.94 15.77
N ASN A 35 5.25 -3.63 16.01
CA ASN A 35 5.67 -3.07 17.29
C ASN A 35 4.70 -3.45 18.42
N GLU A 36 3.40 -3.48 18.14
CA GLU A 36 2.38 -3.93 19.09
C GLU A 36 2.55 -5.41 19.43
N ALA A 37 2.69 -6.28 18.43
CA ALA A 37 2.94 -7.71 18.66
C ALA A 37 4.21 -7.97 19.49
N GLN A 38 5.26 -7.15 19.30
CA GLN A 38 6.47 -7.19 20.14
C GLN A 38 6.22 -6.71 21.56
N HIS A 39 5.41 -5.66 21.73
CA HIS A 39 5.02 -5.15 23.04
C HIS A 39 4.21 -6.20 23.81
N ASP A 40 3.23 -6.82 23.17
CA ASP A 40 2.39 -7.87 23.75
C ASP A 40 3.21 -9.09 24.18
N ALA A 41 4.17 -9.51 23.35
CA ALA A 41 5.08 -10.59 23.70
C ALA A 41 5.91 -10.25 24.96
N ALA A 42 6.41 -9.01 25.07
CA ALA A 42 7.16 -8.56 26.23
C ALA A 42 6.29 -8.45 27.50
N VAL A 43 5.04 -8.00 27.37
CA VAL A 43 4.06 -7.96 28.47
C VAL A 43 3.69 -9.38 28.92
N ALA A 44 3.47 -10.31 27.98
CA ALA A 44 3.19 -11.70 28.29
C ALA A 44 4.38 -12.38 28.98
N GLU A 45 5.62 -12.09 28.57
CA GLU A 45 6.83 -12.59 29.22
C GLU A 45 6.96 -12.04 30.66
N ALA A 46 6.71 -10.73 30.86
CA ALA A 46 6.70 -10.11 32.18
C ALA A 46 5.57 -10.65 33.09
N ALA A 47 4.39 -10.91 32.53
CA ALA A 47 3.25 -11.51 33.23
C ALA A 47 3.41 -13.03 33.46
N ALA A 48 4.28 -13.71 32.71
CA ALA A 48 4.68 -15.09 33.04
C ALA A 48 5.69 -15.11 34.21
N ALA A 49 6.52 -14.06 34.33
CA ALA A 49 7.50 -13.91 35.40
C ALA A 49 6.89 -13.48 36.76
N PHE A 50 5.72 -12.83 36.75
CA PHE A 50 4.95 -12.45 37.94
C PHE A 50 3.54 -13.03 37.82
N GLU A 51 3.03 -13.79 38.79
CA GLU A 51 1.64 -14.34 38.81
C GLU A 51 0.55 -13.23 38.85
N GLN A 52 0.53 -12.32 37.89
CA GLN A 52 -0.49 -11.30 37.70
C GLN A 52 -1.39 -11.74 36.56
N ARG A 53 -2.70 -11.85 36.86
CA ARG A 53 -3.70 -12.15 35.83
C ARG A 53 -3.72 -11.01 34.80
N PRO A 54 -3.71 -11.32 33.49
CA PRO A 54 -3.82 -10.30 32.47
C PRO A 54 -5.20 -9.62 32.53
N PRO A 55 -5.30 -8.32 32.19
CA PRO A 55 -6.59 -7.63 32.05
C PRO A 55 -7.32 -8.13 30.79
N THR A 56 -8.35 -8.95 30.96
CA THR A 56 -9.03 -9.71 29.88
C THR A 56 -10.15 -8.94 29.17
N GLY A 57 -9.88 -7.84 28.46
CA GLY A 57 -10.93 -7.31 27.57
C GLY A 57 -10.67 -6.06 26.74
N SER A 58 -9.60 -5.30 26.98
CA SER A 58 -9.29 -4.12 26.15
C SER A 58 -8.34 -4.42 24.98
N PHE A 59 -7.63 -5.55 25.03
CA PHE A 59 -6.58 -5.90 24.07
C PHE A 59 -7.15 -6.47 22.76
N ASP A 60 -8.16 -7.33 22.85
CA ASP A 60 -8.78 -7.95 21.66
C ASP A 60 -9.38 -6.89 20.72
N GLN A 61 -9.95 -5.81 21.26
CA GLN A 61 -10.54 -4.73 20.47
C GLN A 61 -9.51 -3.93 19.67
N HIS A 62 -8.35 -3.62 20.26
CA HIS A 62 -7.33 -2.82 19.57
C HIS A 62 -6.66 -3.61 18.44
N HIS A 63 -6.43 -4.91 18.66
CA HIS A 63 -5.89 -5.80 17.65
C HIS A 63 -6.86 -5.96 16.47
N ASP A 64 -8.15 -6.16 16.75
CA ASP A 64 -9.19 -6.27 15.72
C ASP A 64 -9.31 -4.97 14.90
N GLU A 65 -9.23 -3.80 15.54
CA GLU A 65 -9.26 -2.49 14.87
C GLU A 65 -8.07 -2.30 13.92
N LEU A 66 -6.87 -2.72 14.33
CA LEU A 66 -5.66 -2.60 13.50
C LEU A 66 -5.70 -3.55 12.31
N GLN A 67 -6.15 -4.78 12.50
CA GLN A 67 -6.35 -5.72 11.39
C GLN A 67 -7.38 -5.19 10.38
N GLN A 68 -8.47 -4.60 10.86
CA GLN A 68 -9.47 -4.00 9.98
C GLN A 68 -8.88 -2.83 9.17
N GLN A 69 -8.16 -1.92 9.82
CA GLN A 69 -7.48 -0.81 9.14
C GLN A 69 -6.48 -1.30 8.08
N HIS A 70 -5.79 -2.40 8.35
CA HIS A 70 -4.82 -2.96 7.41
C HIS A 70 -5.51 -3.56 6.19
N GLN A 71 -6.63 -4.25 6.39
CA GLN A 71 -7.42 -4.76 5.28
C GLN A 71 -8.01 -3.63 4.43
N ASP A 72 -8.57 -2.60 5.07
CA ASP A 72 -9.11 -1.43 4.38
C ASP A 72 -8.02 -0.71 3.56
N ALA A 73 -6.82 -0.56 4.13
CA ALA A 73 -5.68 0.05 3.43
C ALA A 73 -5.20 -0.78 2.23
N LEU A 74 -5.23 -2.12 2.33
CA LEU A 74 -4.93 -3.00 1.20
C LEU A 74 -5.97 -2.89 0.09
N ASP A 75 -7.25 -2.86 0.44
CA ASP A 75 -8.34 -2.76 -0.53
C ASP A 75 -8.32 -1.41 -1.26
N ASP A 76 -8.02 -0.33 -0.52
CA ASP A 76 -7.79 0.99 -1.10
C ASP A 76 -6.59 1.02 -2.04
N LEU A 77 -5.49 0.36 -1.66
CA LEU A 77 -4.32 0.24 -2.51
C LEU A 77 -4.64 -0.49 -3.82
N HIS A 78 -5.31 -1.64 -3.76
CA HIS A 78 -5.71 -2.40 -4.95
C HIS A 78 -6.66 -1.62 -5.85
N ARG A 79 -7.58 -0.84 -5.27
CA ARG A 79 -8.47 0.05 -6.02
C ARG A 79 -7.67 1.11 -6.78
N LEU A 80 -6.70 1.77 -6.12
CA LEU A 80 -5.83 2.75 -6.76
C LEU A 80 -4.99 2.12 -7.87
N GLU A 81 -4.50 0.89 -7.69
CA GLU A 81 -3.77 0.17 -8.72
C GLU A 81 -4.63 -0.08 -9.97
N ALA A 82 -5.87 -0.53 -9.79
CA ALA A 82 -6.80 -0.72 -10.90
C ALA A 82 -7.12 0.60 -11.62
N GLU A 83 -7.31 1.69 -10.88
CA GLU A 83 -7.57 3.02 -11.44
C GLU A 83 -6.37 3.55 -12.25
N ILE A 84 -5.15 3.44 -11.72
CA ILE A 84 -3.93 3.82 -12.44
C ILE A 84 -3.77 2.98 -13.70
N LEU A 85 -4.01 1.66 -13.62
CA LEU A 85 -3.93 0.78 -14.79
C LEU A 85 -4.93 1.15 -15.89
N HIS A 86 -6.10 1.68 -15.52
CA HIS A 86 -7.10 2.18 -16.46
C HIS A 86 -6.71 3.53 -17.08
N LEU A 87 -6.03 4.38 -16.32
CA LEU A 87 -5.58 5.70 -16.76
C LEU A 87 -4.27 5.68 -17.56
N LEU A 88 -3.50 4.60 -17.47
CA LEU A 88 -2.27 4.46 -18.23
C LEU A 88 -2.56 4.38 -19.75
N PRO A 89 -1.98 5.27 -20.57
CA PRO A 89 -2.19 5.25 -22.03
C PRO A 89 -1.58 4.02 -22.70
N THR A 90 -0.49 3.49 -22.15
CA THR A 90 0.20 2.29 -22.63
C THR A 90 0.58 1.38 -21.48
N ARG A 91 0.66 0.07 -21.75
CA ARG A 91 1.14 -0.95 -20.83
C ARG A 91 2.57 -1.35 -21.23
N ASP A 92 3.34 -1.85 -20.27
CA ASP A 92 4.72 -2.30 -20.45
C ASP A 92 5.68 -1.19 -20.95
N GLU A 93 5.33 0.07 -20.70
CA GLU A 93 6.08 1.26 -21.10
C GLU A 93 6.09 2.31 -19.97
N TRP A 94 7.10 3.16 -19.96
CA TRP A 94 7.18 4.32 -19.08
C TRP A 94 6.41 5.52 -19.64
N VAL A 95 5.46 6.00 -18.87
CA VAL A 95 4.75 7.27 -19.09
C VAL A 95 5.40 8.33 -18.23
N LYS A 96 5.80 9.45 -18.84
CA LYS A 96 6.38 10.57 -18.11
C LYS A 96 5.26 11.38 -17.46
N VAL A 97 5.38 11.66 -16.18
CA VAL A 97 4.39 12.40 -15.38
C VAL A 97 5.10 13.42 -14.50
N ASN A 98 4.39 14.47 -14.11
CA ASN A 98 4.90 15.46 -13.16
C ASN A 98 4.32 15.21 -11.77
N LEU A 99 5.10 14.63 -10.87
CA LEU A 99 4.70 14.42 -9.46
C LEU A 99 5.21 15.54 -8.53
N GLY A 100 5.50 16.72 -9.08
CA GLY A 100 5.89 17.92 -8.31
C GLY A 100 7.35 17.99 -7.85
N TYR A 101 8.09 16.88 -7.85
CA TYR A 101 9.51 16.83 -7.41
C TYR A 101 10.54 16.71 -8.53
N GLY A 102 10.10 16.74 -9.80
CA GLY A 102 10.97 16.58 -10.96
C GLY A 102 10.35 15.70 -12.05
N PRO A 103 11.13 15.31 -13.07
CA PRO A 103 10.65 14.45 -14.14
C PRO A 103 10.48 13.00 -13.66
N SER A 104 9.28 12.64 -13.22
CA SER A 104 8.94 11.30 -12.77
C SER A 104 8.36 10.43 -13.90
N ARG A 105 8.33 9.12 -13.68
CA ARG A 105 7.78 8.13 -14.62
C ARG A 105 6.94 7.11 -13.89
N VAL A 106 5.84 6.71 -14.52
CA VAL A 106 4.96 5.63 -14.06
C VAL A 106 4.76 4.64 -15.21
N GLY A 107 4.64 3.36 -14.89
CA GLY A 107 4.24 2.35 -15.85
C GLY A 107 3.67 1.13 -15.14
N ALA A 108 3.08 0.23 -15.93
CA ALA A 108 2.58 -1.05 -15.46
C ALA A 108 3.23 -2.17 -16.27
N TRP A 109 3.88 -3.12 -15.60
CA TRP A 109 4.53 -4.27 -16.23
C TRP A 109 3.75 -5.53 -15.95
N ARG A 110 3.56 -6.33 -16.99
CA ARG A 110 3.00 -7.66 -16.83
C ARG A 110 3.92 -8.52 -15.97
N VAL A 111 3.36 -9.14 -14.95
CA VAL A 111 4.06 -10.10 -14.10
C VAL A 111 3.46 -11.49 -14.32
N PRO A 112 4.28 -12.55 -14.31
CA PRO A 112 3.79 -13.90 -14.48
C PRO A 112 2.88 -14.24 -13.31
N ASN A 113 1.65 -14.66 -13.63
CA ASN A 113 0.74 -15.18 -12.62
C ASN A 113 1.24 -16.52 -12.08
N ALA A 114 0.73 -16.87 -10.89
CA ALA A 114 0.77 -18.25 -10.43
C ALA A 114 0.14 -19.21 -11.48
N GLU A 115 0.66 -20.43 -11.57
CA GLU A 115 0.18 -21.44 -12.52
C GLU A 115 -1.35 -21.62 -12.40
N GLY A 116 -2.07 -21.35 -13.49
CA GLY A 116 -3.53 -21.53 -13.58
C GLY A 116 -4.38 -20.27 -13.46
N ALA A 117 -3.79 -19.10 -13.15
CA ALA A 117 -4.53 -17.84 -13.16
C ALA A 117 -4.78 -17.33 -14.59
N LYS A 118 -6.05 -17.07 -14.92
CA LYS A 118 -6.50 -16.65 -16.25
C LYS A 118 -6.38 -15.14 -16.52
N GLU A 119 -6.22 -14.33 -15.48
CA GLU A 119 -6.23 -12.87 -15.57
C GLU A 119 -4.83 -12.30 -15.55
N GLU A 120 -4.44 -11.51 -16.54
CA GLU A 120 -3.11 -10.90 -16.61
C GLU A 120 -2.87 -9.96 -15.41
N HIS A 121 -1.87 -10.27 -14.58
CA HIS A 121 -1.49 -9.41 -13.47
C HIS A 121 -0.44 -8.38 -13.91
N TYR A 122 -0.62 -7.16 -13.44
CA TYR A 122 0.23 -6.01 -13.75
C TYR A 122 0.74 -5.38 -12.46
N GLU A 123 2.04 -5.10 -12.42
CA GLU A 123 2.70 -4.41 -11.31
C GLU A 123 2.95 -2.95 -11.71
N ILE A 124 2.46 -2.02 -10.89
CA ILE A 124 2.72 -0.59 -11.07
C ILE A 124 4.09 -0.23 -10.51
N ARG A 125 4.91 0.43 -11.32
CA ARG A 125 6.20 0.97 -10.87
C ARG A 125 6.24 2.46 -11.12
N VAL A 126 6.82 3.16 -10.15
CA VAL A 126 7.01 4.61 -10.16
C VAL A 126 8.48 4.93 -9.94
N VAL A 127 9.03 5.83 -10.74
CA VAL A 127 10.41 6.34 -10.64
C VAL A 127 10.33 7.86 -10.48
N LEU A 128 10.90 8.37 -9.39
CA LEU A 128 10.94 9.79 -9.05
C LEU A 128 12.22 10.45 -9.58
#